data_AF-A0A3S1A1E3-F1
#
_entry.id   AF-A0A3S1A1E3-F1
#
_cell.length_a   1.000
_cell.length_b   1.000
_cell.length_c   1.000
_cell.angle_alpha   90.00
_cell.angle_beta   90.00
_cell.angle_gamma   90.00
#
_symmetry.space_group_name_H-M   'P 1'
#
loop_
_entity.id
_entity.type
_entity.pdbx_description
1 polymer ?
#
loop_
_entity_poly.entity_id
_entity_poly.type
_entity_poly.pdbx_seq_one_letter_code
_entity_poly.pdbx_strand_id
1 'polypeptide(L)'
;MRLNALLACLVAHALIGNNGIQAQTSCPWDDQTLDKWSSPTTWPSGQVPQENDVVNIPAGKKVLLDTPIPRLLTLTIDGTLVWGNVDGIRMETSYVLVNGEFHIGSETCPFEKEADIFLYGQSNSAENVPGPFGRKFVGVASGGRLEIHGKPKKSWTKLTGTVAPSNGSCGIVYDSVNEQFNSEYQEGLHVVIWNPDGTVYDYGIFDTESGVMDHVHNFVYKMGIGKIVAIAIHEDIGLPLASWEPLYQAIENLGGTQIRNVQAKDPYAFVAITGNMNKGGHTETEIKRRDRQAERERISCTSLIKLRIYFLHSVTVPSGSKYSVRFRVLARRLAFPLVTVLDDIYGWAPGEFRYSHFGHVTYGVDERAEVGLLSRNIRIEGEVQETCYSNNADEAYLCTRFEMDTFGGHVKVIRGGFARVEGVELYHLGQQSTLGTYPLHFHMCDEVPGQYFKNNAIRDSFSRCITIHGTDNATVSDNVCLNHIGHGIFLEDSAERWNIIHRNLVIGTVHGTILLSDRKSDECADPDHC
;
A
#
# COMPACT_ATOMS: atom_id res chain seq x y z
N MET A 1 -61.56 -8.64 20.31
CA MET A 1 -60.58 -8.55 19.21
C MET A 1 -59.91 -7.19 19.30
N ARG A 2 -58.58 -7.20 19.38
CA ARG A 2 -57.58 -6.11 19.45
C ARG A 2 -58.07 -4.66 19.29
N LEU A 3 -57.72 -3.81 20.26
CA LEU A 3 -57.57 -2.37 20.05
C LEU A 3 -56.38 -1.81 20.87
N ASN A 4 -55.66 -0.89 20.24
CA ASN A 4 -54.47 -0.16 20.68
C ASN A 4 -54.64 0.62 22.00
N ALA A 5 -53.53 0.82 22.72
CA ALA A 5 -53.23 2.10 23.37
C ALA A 5 -51.74 2.20 23.75
N LEU A 6 -51.08 3.25 23.25
CA LEU A 6 -49.83 3.79 23.78
C LEU A 6 -50.00 4.15 25.27
N LEU A 7 -48.96 3.96 26.08
CA LEU A 7 -48.76 4.78 27.27
C LEU A 7 -47.28 5.13 27.44
N ALA A 8 -47.02 6.44 27.46
CA ALA A 8 -45.74 7.07 27.71
C ALA A 8 -45.25 6.78 29.14
N CYS A 9 -43.94 6.53 29.30
CA CYS A 9 -43.31 6.47 30.62
C CYS A 9 -42.58 7.80 30.88
N LEU A 10 -43.02 8.49 31.94
CA LEU A 10 -42.44 9.73 32.44
C LEU A 10 -40.99 9.54 32.88
N VAL A 11 -40.15 10.51 32.53
CA VAL A 11 -38.79 10.68 33.03
C VAL A 11 -38.84 11.18 34.48
N ALA A 12 -38.38 10.36 35.42
CA ALA A 12 -38.02 10.81 36.77
C ALA A 12 -36.53 11.17 36.78
N HIS A 13 -36.24 12.47 36.92
CA HIS A 13 -34.87 12.96 37.15
C HIS A 13 -34.46 12.68 38.60
N ALA A 14 -33.57 11.71 38.80
CA ALA A 14 -32.77 11.60 40.02
C ALA A 14 -31.37 12.16 39.73
N LEU A 15 -31.08 13.34 40.28
CA LEU A 15 -29.74 13.90 40.36
C LEU A 15 -28.93 13.10 41.39
N ILE A 16 -28.14 12.14 40.91
CA ILE A 16 -27.04 11.56 41.67
C ILE A 16 -25.76 12.13 41.07
N GLY A 17 -25.04 12.90 41.88
CA GLY A 17 -23.75 13.49 41.52
C GLY A 17 -22.77 12.42 41.10
N ASN A 18 -22.43 12.43 39.82
CA ASN A 18 -21.45 11.51 39.25
C ASN A 18 -20.08 12.19 39.31
N ASN A 19 -19.37 12.04 40.43
CA ASN A 19 -17.91 12.08 40.42
C ASN A 19 -17.42 10.78 39.77
N GLY A 20 -17.72 10.63 38.48
CA GLY A 20 -17.13 9.60 37.64
C GLY A 20 -15.75 10.08 37.22
N ILE A 21 -14.72 9.61 37.91
CA ILE A 21 -13.39 9.54 37.33
C ILE A 21 -13.55 8.66 36.09
N GLN A 22 -13.63 9.27 34.90
CA GLN A 22 -13.35 8.55 33.67
C GLN A 22 -11.93 8.01 33.83
N ALA A 23 -11.79 6.70 34.00
CA ALA A 23 -10.52 6.04 33.80
C ALA A 23 -10.14 6.30 32.34
N GLN A 24 -9.35 7.35 32.12
CA GLN A 24 -8.75 7.65 30.85
C GLN A 24 -7.82 6.46 30.56
N THR A 25 -8.26 5.53 29.71
CA THR A 25 -7.45 4.41 29.26
C THR A 25 -6.25 4.98 28.52
N SER A 26 -5.10 5.05 29.21
CA SER A 26 -3.84 5.54 28.66
C SER A 26 -3.39 4.59 27.55
N CYS A 27 -2.99 5.14 26.41
CA CYS A 27 -2.49 4.35 25.31
C CYS A 27 -1.20 3.60 25.73
N PRO A 28 -0.88 2.44 25.12
CA PRO A 28 0.30 1.67 25.52
C PRO A 28 1.61 2.48 25.49
N TRP A 29 1.75 3.38 24.52
CA TRP A 29 2.94 4.24 24.35
C TRP A 29 3.03 5.40 25.36
N ASP A 30 1.99 5.63 26.18
CA ASP A 30 2.00 6.65 27.24
C ASP A 30 2.48 6.09 28.59
N ASP A 31 2.81 4.79 28.68
CA ASP A 31 3.37 4.17 29.89
C ASP A 31 4.73 4.81 30.23
N GLN A 32 4.75 5.57 31.33
CA GLN A 32 5.94 6.27 31.82
C GLN A 32 7.07 5.34 32.27
N THR A 33 6.81 4.03 32.40
CA THR A 33 7.82 3.01 32.74
C THR A 33 8.58 2.50 31.52
N LEU A 34 8.25 2.96 30.30
CA LEU A 34 8.94 2.57 29.08
C LEU A 34 10.29 3.28 28.93
N ASP A 35 11.34 2.49 28.71
CA ASP A 35 12.64 2.99 28.30
C ASP A 35 12.65 3.29 26.80
N LYS A 36 13.15 4.47 26.41
CA LYS A 36 13.19 4.86 24.99
C LYS A 36 14.20 4.04 24.19
N TRP A 37 13.84 3.55 23.01
CA TRP A 37 14.75 2.90 22.08
C TRP A 37 15.95 3.80 21.77
N SER A 38 15.70 5.10 21.59
CA SER A 38 16.72 6.13 21.32
C SER A 38 17.73 6.35 22.45
N SER A 39 17.47 5.85 23.67
CA SER A 39 18.37 6.05 24.80
C SER A 39 19.45 4.96 24.85
N PRO A 40 20.74 5.31 24.88
CA PRO A 40 21.82 4.33 25.04
C PRO A 40 21.73 3.53 26.35
N THR A 41 21.12 4.09 27.40
CA THR A 41 20.93 3.41 28.71
C THR A 41 19.87 2.30 28.66
N THR A 42 19.08 2.23 27.59
CA THR A 42 18.11 1.15 27.37
C THR A 42 18.84 -0.17 27.09
N TRP A 43 20.05 -0.10 26.54
CA TRP A 43 20.73 -1.24 25.94
C TRP A 43 21.91 -1.71 26.81
N PRO A 44 22.13 -3.04 26.96
CA PRO A 44 23.22 -3.57 27.78
C PRO A 44 24.62 -3.12 27.34
N SER A 45 24.80 -2.87 26.04
CA SER A 45 26.06 -2.35 25.46
C SER A 45 26.32 -0.88 25.81
N GLY A 46 25.32 -0.16 26.34
CA GLY A 46 25.37 1.29 26.49
C GLY A 46 25.33 2.04 25.16
N GLN A 47 24.93 1.39 24.07
CA GLN A 47 24.81 1.94 22.71
C GLN A 47 23.47 1.51 22.10
N VAL A 48 22.83 2.40 21.35
CA VAL A 48 21.59 2.09 20.60
C VAL A 48 21.90 1.06 19.50
N PRO A 49 21.01 0.07 19.22
CA PRO A 49 21.18 -0.90 18.15
C PRO A 49 21.53 -0.25 16.82
N GLN A 50 22.50 -0.85 16.14
CA GLN A 50 23.02 -0.43 14.84
C GLN A 50 22.52 -1.37 13.73
N GLU A 51 22.88 -1.02 12.49
CA GLU A 51 22.52 -1.81 11.33
C GLU A 51 23.07 -3.25 11.43
N ASN A 52 22.22 -4.23 11.12
CA ASN A 52 22.50 -5.66 11.20
C ASN A 52 22.78 -6.22 12.61
N ASP A 53 22.41 -5.50 13.67
CA ASP A 53 22.49 -6.04 15.03
C ASP A 53 21.45 -7.15 15.27
N VAL A 54 21.84 -8.14 16.08
CA VAL A 54 20.91 -9.09 16.71
C VAL A 54 20.38 -8.45 17.99
N VAL A 55 19.11 -8.04 17.97
CA VAL A 55 18.50 -7.31 19.09
C VAL A 55 17.69 -8.26 19.96
N ASN A 56 17.99 -8.29 21.26
CA ASN A 56 17.15 -8.92 22.26
C ASN A 56 16.67 -7.89 23.29
N ILE A 57 15.36 -7.78 23.49
CA ILE A 57 14.76 -7.03 24.60
C ILE A 57 14.54 -8.03 25.75
N PRO A 58 15.35 -7.99 26.82
CA PRO A 58 15.34 -9.03 27.85
C PRO A 58 14.07 -8.98 28.71
N ALA A 59 13.73 -10.11 29.34
CA ALA A 59 12.61 -10.22 30.25
C ALA A 59 12.63 -9.12 31.34
N GLY A 60 11.48 -8.52 31.60
CA GLY A 60 11.32 -7.42 32.56
C GLY A 60 11.70 -6.02 32.02
N LYS A 61 12.36 -5.92 30.87
CA LYS A 61 12.62 -4.64 30.19
C LYS A 61 11.41 -4.24 29.35
N LYS A 62 10.99 -2.98 29.43
CA LYS A 62 9.95 -2.42 28.56
C LYS A 62 10.53 -1.31 27.71
N VAL A 63 10.41 -1.40 26.40
CA VAL A 63 11.03 -0.48 25.44
C VAL A 63 9.96 0.21 24.60
N LEU A 64 10.05 1.54 24.48
CA LEU A 64 9.27 2.36 23.56
C LEU A 64 10.06 2.58 22.27
N LEU A 65 9.52 2.16 21.14
CA LEU A 65 10.07 2.47 19.82
C LEU A 65 9.70 3.92 19.45
N ASP A 66 10.56 4.87 19.82
CA ASP A 66 10.28 6.31 19.82
C ASP A 66 10.93 7.10 18.66
N THR A 67 11.73 6.43 17.83
CA THR A 67 12.49 7.03 16.73
C THR A 67 12.61 6.02 15.57
N PRO A 68 12.81 6.47 14.32
CA PRO A 68 13.26 5.60 13.25
C PRO A 68 14.51 4.80 13.66
N ILE A 69 14.57 3.53 13.24
CA ILE A 69 15.63 2.58 13.59
C ILE A 69 16.36 2.09 12.33
N PRO A 70 17.63 1.66 12.43
CA PRO A 70 18.31 1.02 11.32
C PRO A 70 17.72 -0.37 11.04
N ARG A 71 18.04 -0.94 9.88
CA ARG A 71 17.74 -2.34 9.55
C ARG A 71 18.44 -3.26 10.55
N LEU A 72 17.69 -4.14 11.22
CA LEU A 72 18.20 -5.07 12.22
C LEU A 72 18.39 -6.46 11.61
N LEU A 73 19.34 -7.26 12.11
CA LEU A 73 19.45 -8.65 11.67
C LEU A 73 18.24 -9.46 12.14
N THR A 74 18.01 -9.48 13.45
CA THR A 74 16.87 -10.18 14.07
C THR A 74 16.39 -9.39 15.29
N LEU A 75 15.11 -9.55 15.63
CA LEU A 75 14.51 -8.97 16.82
C LEU A 75 13.85 -10.06 17.67
N THR A 76 14.34 -10.25 18.90
CA THR A 76 13.69 -11.09 19.92
C THR A 76 13.19 -10.21 21.06
N ILE A 77 11.96 -10.47 21.49
CA ILE A 77 11.26 -9.71 22.52
C ILE A 77 10.92 -10.68 23.66
N ASP A 78 11.81 -10.78 24.65
CA ASP A 78 11.56 -11.50 25.91
C ASP A 78 10.86 -10.62 26.96
N GLY A 79 11.03 -9.30 26.87
CA GLY A 79 10.38 -8.28 27.68
C GLY A 79 9.13 -7.70 27.00
N THR A 80 9.07 -6.38 26.87
CA THR A 80 7.98 -5.67 26.21
C THR A 80 8.51 -4.68 25.19
N LEU A 81 7.98 -4.70 23.97
CA LEU A 81 8.17 -3.66 22.97
C LEU A 81 6.83 -2.98 22.70
N VAL A 82 6.81 -1.65 22.79
CA VAL A 82 5.65 -0.83 22.44
C VAL A 82 6.04 0.08 21.29
N TRP A 83 5.26 0.05 20.22
CA TRP A 83 5.42 1.00 19.12
C TRP A 83 4.96 2.39 19.56
N GLY A 84 5.86 3.37 19.51
CA GLY A 84 5.54 4.74 19.89
C GLY A 84 4.67 5.42 18.86
N ASN A 85 3.82 6.35 19.30
CA ASN A 85 2.97 7.15 18.40
C ASN A 85 3.78 8.25 17.68
N VAL A 86 4.78 7.84 16.90
CA VAL A 86 5.67 8.67 16.08
C VAL A 86 5.62 8.21 14.62
N ASP A 87 5.92 9.13 13.69
CA ASP A 87 5.91 8.83 12.25
C ASP A 87 7.30 8.39 11.78
N GLY A 88 7.36 7.72 10.62
CA GLY A 88 8.61 7.42 9.93
C GLY A 88 9.38 6.20 10.45
N ILE A 89 8.76 5.35 11.27
CA ILE A 89 9.35 4.07 11.66
C ILE A 89 9.01 3.01 10.62
N ARG A 90 10.05 2.41 10.05
CA ARG A 90 9.99 1.15 9.31
C ARG A 90 10.94 0.16 9.97
N MET A 91 10.42 -0.94 10.50
CA MET A 91 11.20 -1.99 11.14
C MET A 91 11.58 -3.01 10.09
N GLU A 92 12.83 -3.00 9.66
CA GLU A 92 13.37 -4.00 8.73
C GLU A 92 14.16 -5.06 9.50
N THR A 93 13.73 -6.32 9.42
CA THR A 93 14.40 -7.43 10.12
C THR A 93 14.14 -8.78 9.44
N SER A 94 15.00 -9.78 9.67
CA SER A 94 14.74 -11.13 9.17
C SER A 94 13.55 -11.79 9.88
N TYR A 95 13.43 -11.58 11.20
CA TYR A 95 12.27 -12.03 11.96
C TYR A 95 12.07 -11.23 13.24
N VAL A 96 10.82 -11.27 13.73
CA VAL A 96 10.40 -10.83 15.06
C VAL A 96 9.92 -12.04 15.85
N LEU A 97 10.63 -12.41 16.92
CA LEU A 97 10.21 -13.45 17.86
C LEU A 97 9.66 -12.81 19.13
N VAL A 98 8.40 -13.08 19.44
CA VAL A 98 7.68 -12.54 20.60
C VAL A 98 7.53 -13.62 21.66
N ASN A 99 8.39 -13.59 22.67
CA ASN A 99 8.30 -14.43 23.87
C ASN A 99 7.62 -13.70 25.04
N GLY A 100 7.77 -12.37 25.10
CA GLY A 100 7.11 -11.46 26.02
C GLY A 100 5.94 -10.75 25.33
N GLU A 101 5.97 -9.42 25.21
CA GLU A 101 4.84 -8.65 24.66
C GLU A 101 5.25 -7.69 23.55
N PHE A 102 4.50 -7.68 22.45
CA PHE A 102 4.66 -6.72 21.37
C PHE A 102 3.35 -5.98 21.09
N HIS A 103 3.36 -4.66 21.26
CA HIS A 103 2.18 -3.80 21.17
C HIS A 103 2.33 -2.74 20.08
N ILE A 104 1.34 -2.66 19.18
CA ILE A 104 1.11 -1.52 18.27
C ILE A 104 -0.33 -1.05 18.49
N GLY A 105 -0.51 -0.12 19.42
CA GLY A 105 -1.84 0.25 19.92
C GLY A 105 -2.48 -0.82 20.79
N SER A 106 -3.75 -0.60 21.13
CA SER A 106 -4.58 -1.50 21.93
C SER A 106 -6.04 -1.40 21.50
N GLU A 107 -6.87 -2.34 21.94
CA GLU A 107 -8.31 -2.37 21.65
C GLU A 107 -9.03 -1.06 22.05
N THR A 108 -8.56 -0.39 23.10
CA THR A 108 -9.15 0.88 23.60
C THR A 108 -8.41 2.14 23.17
N CYS A 109 -7.18 2.00 22.67
CA CYS A 109 -6.43 3.08 22.04
C CYS A 109 -5.72 2.56 20.77
N PRO A 110 -6.44 2.53 19.64
CA PRO A 110 -5.87 2.11 18.36
C PRO A 110 -4.74 3.03 17.90
N PHE A 111 -3.78 2.47 17.16
CA PHE A 111 -2.64 3.18 16.63
C PHE A 111 -3.06 4.11 15.48
N GLU A 112 -2.67 5.38 15.57
CA GLU A 112 -3.14 6.44 14.67
C GLU A 112 -2.13 6.88 13.61
N LYS A 113 -0.90 6.38 13.67
CA LYS A 113 0.16 6.73 12.71
C LYS A 113 0.46 5.59 11.76
N GLU A 114 1.51 5.72 10.98
CA GLU A 114 1.97 4.65 10.09
C GLU A 114 3.02 3.77 10.78
N ALA A 115 2.82 2.46 10.69
CA ALA A 115 3.76 1.46 11.18
C ALA A 115 4.01 0.42 10.09
N ASP A 116 5.28 0.14 9.80
CA ASP A 116 5.67 -0.74 8.70
C ASP A 116 6.71 -1.76 9.21
N ILE A 117 6.36 -3.04 9.12
CA ILE A 117 7.23 -4.16 9.46
C ILE A 117 7.61 -4.86 8.15
N PHE A 118 8.89 -4.81 7.82
CA PHE A 118 9.43 -5.42 6.62
C PHE A 118 10.31 -6.63 6.98
N LEU A 119 9.86 -7.80 6.57
CA LEU A 119 10.51 -9.08 6.83
C LEU A 119 11.39 -9.46 5.65
N TYR A 120 12.72 -9.38 5.82
CA TYR A 120 13.67 -9.66 4.74
C TYR A 120 14.31 -11.04 4.86
N GLY A 121 14.93 -11.51 3.78
CA GLY A 121 15.72 -12.73 3.80
C GLY A 121 15.36 -13.72 2.71
N GLN A 122 16.27 -14.67 2.49
CA GLN A 122 16.18 -15.63 1.42
C GLN A 122 15.80 -17.02 1.92
N SER A 123 15.24 -17.85 1.04
CA SER A 123 14.82 -19.20 1.39
C SER A 123 15.99 -20.09 1.83
N ASN A 124 17.19 -19.79 1.36
CA ASN A 124 18.45 -20.47 1.67
C ASN A 124 19.34 -19.72 2.69
N SER A 125 18.84 -18.65 3.32
CA SER A 125 19.62 -17.88 4.32
C SER A 125 20.13 -18.78 5.45
N ALA A 126 21.42 -18.64 5.79
CA ALA A 126 22.11 -19.47 6.77
C ALA A 126 21.81 -19.11 8.24
N GLU A 127 20.90 -18.16 8.48
CA GLU A 127 20.53 -17.71 9.81
C GLU A 127 19.89 -18.84 10.62
N ASN A 128 20.29 -18.95 11.89
CA ASN A 128 19.67 -19.88 12.83
C ASN A 128 18.27 -19.38 13.17
N VAL A 129 17.28 -20.15 12.75
CA VAL A 129 15.86 -19.89 13.02
C VAL A 129 15.45 -20.55 14.34
N PRO A 130 14.88 -19.81 15.30
CA PRO A 130 14.38 -20.38 16.54
C PRO A 130 13.04 -21.09 16.34
N GLY A 131 12.87 -22.23 17.02
CA GLY A 131 11.58 -22.91 17.18
C GLY A 131 10.91 -23.35 15.85
N PRO A 132 9.58 -23.53 15.85
CA PRO A 132 8.82 -24.03 14.69
C PRO A 132 8.43 -22.92 13.70
N PHE A 133 9.05 -21.74 13.77
CA PHE A 133 8.57 -20.57 13.05
C PHE A 133 8.96 -20.57 11.57
N GLY A 134 10.17 -20.98 11.20
CA GLY A 134 10.67 -20.86 9.83
C GLY A 134 11.36 -19.51 9.59
N ARG A 135 11.52 -19.08 8.33
CA ARG A 135 12.18 -17.80 7.99
C ARG A 135 11.16 -16.71 7.66
N LYS A 136 11.54 -15.43 7.78
CA LYS A 136 10.69 -14.26 7.47
C LYS A 136 9.39 -14.22 8.27
N PHE A 137 9.49 -14.17 9.59
CA PHE A 137 8.30 -14.34 10.43
C PHE A 137 8.11 -13.26 11.48
N VAL A 138 6.84 -13.03 11.84
CA VAL A 138 6.44 -12.56 13.17
C VAL A 138 5.86 -13.75 13.93
N GLY A 139 6.52 -14.15 15.01
CA GLY A 139 6.28 -15.42 15.69
C GLY A 139 5.90 -15.19 17.13
N VAL A 140 4.74 -15.68 17.54
CA VAL A 140 4.27 -15.56 18.93
C VAL A 140 4.46 -16.91 19.61
N ALA A 141 5.47 -16.97 20.48
CA ALA A 141 5.82 -18.18 21.22
C ALA A 141 4.89 -18.43 22.41
N SER A 142 5.05 -19.58 23.06
CA SER A 142 4.33 -19.89 24.31
C SER A 142 4.61 -18.82 25.38
N GLY A 143 3.57 -18.20 25.93
CA GLY A 143 3.66 -17.09 26.87
C GLY A 143 3.77 -15.71 26.22
N GLY A 144 4.01 -15.66 24.90
CA GLY A 144 4.08 -14.42 24.14
C GLY A 144 2.72 -13.78 23.88
N ARG A 145 2.68 -12.46 23.77
CA ARG A 145 1.49 -11.66 23.47
C ARG A 145 1.75 -10.69 22.32
N LEU A 146 0.95 -10.80 21.27
CA LEU A 146 0.93 -9.87 20.14
C LEU A 146 -0.38 -9.08 20.12
N GLU A 147 -0.27 -7.77 20.26
CA GLU A 147 -1.40 -6.83 20.24
C GLU A 147 -1.15 -5.81 19.13
N ILE A 148 -1.90 -5.89 18.04
CA ILE A 148 -1.81 -4.94 16.93
C ILE A 148 -3.22 -4.42 16.64
N HIS A 149 -3.41 -3.11 16.79
CA HIS A 149 -4.70 -2.44 16.64
C HIS A 149 -4.52 -1.18 15.80
N GLY A 150 -4.79 -1.28 14.50
CA GLY A 150 -4.77 -0.15 13.56
C GLY A 150 -6.03 0.70 13.64
N LYS A 151 -6.06 1.77 12.84
CA LYS A 151 -7.21 2.67 12.77
C LYS A 151 -8.49 1.91 12.44
N PRO A 152 -9.60 2.14 13.17
CA PRO A 152 -10.89 1.57 12.82
C PRO A 152 -11.29 1.99 11.40
N LYS A 153 -11.45 1.00 10.53
CA LYS A 153 -11.96 1.17 9.17
C LYS A 153 -13.00 0.10 8.88
N LYS A 154 -13.97 0.37 8.01
CA LYS A 154 -14.80 -0.71 7.47
C LYS A 154 -14.02 -1.42 6.37
N SER A 155 -13.81 -2.73 6.54
CA SER A 155 -12.97 -3.51 5.62
C SER A 155 -13.59 -3.70 4.25
N TRP A 156 -14.89 -3.89 4.13
CA TRP A 156 -15.56 -3.98 2.85
C TRP A 156 -17.04 -3.60 2.94
N THR A 157 -17.63 -3.31 1.79
CA THR A 157 -19.02 -2.88 1.62
C THR A 157 -19.54 -3.35 0.26
N LYS A 158 -20.69 -2.82 -0.18
CA LYS A 158 -21.25 -3.05 -1.50
C LYS A 158 -21.45 -1.73 -2.24
N LEU A 159 -21.44 -1.79 -3.57
CA LEU A 159 -21.87 -0.67 -4.41
C LEU A 159 -23.33 -0.29 -4.13
N THR A 160 -23.69 0.97 -4.38
CA THR A 160 -25.10 1.43 -4.40
C THR A 160 -25.59 1.84 -5.80
N GLY A 161 -24.70 1.77 -6.79
CA GLY A 161 -25.04 1.93 -8.20
C GLY A 161 -24.00 1.25 -9.10
N THR A 162 -24.41 0.85 -10.30
CA THR A 162 -23.51 0.20 -11.27
C THR A 162 -22.35 1.12 -11.64
N VAL A 163 -21.14 0.58 -11.59
CA VAL A 163 -19.92 1.24 -12.06
C VAL A 163 -19.59 0.70 -13.45
N ALA A 164 -19.47 1.60 -14.42
CA ALA A 164 -19.04 1.25 -15.78
C ALA A 164 -17.51 1.02 -15.81
N PRO A 165 -17.01 0.21 -16.76
CA PRO A 165 -15.56 0.07 -16.94
C PRO A 165 -14.96 1.43 -17.31
N SER A 166 -13.71 1.67 -16.89
CA SER A 166 -12.88 2.74 -17.43
C SER A 166 -12.59 2.43 -18.90
N ASN A 167 -13.11 3.25 -19.81
CA ASN A 167 -12.93 3.11 -21.25
C ASN A 167 -11.59 3.66 -21.78
N GLY A 168 -10.57 3.81 -20.91
CA GLY A 168 -9.25 4.34 -21.25
C GLY A 168 -9.22 5.83 -21.67
N SER A 169 -10.37 6.43 -21.93
CA SER A 169 -10.57 7.85 -22.26
C SER A 169 -11.30 8.63 -21.18
N CYS A 170 -11.89 7.94 -20.19
CA CYS A 170 -12.57 8.57 -19.07
C CYS A 170 -11.62 9.56 -18.39
N GLY A 171 -12.06 10.80 -18.32
CA GLY A 171 -11.35 11.91 -17.70
C GLY A 171 -10.06 12.36 -18.33
N ILE A 172 -9.62 11.85 -19.48
CA ILE A 172 -8.63 12.57 -20.29
C ILE A 172 -9.30 13.88 -20.73
N VAL A 173 -8.77 15.01 -20.26
CA VAL A 173 -9.21 16.36 -20.68
C VAL A 173 -8.27 16.99 -21.70
N TYR A 174 -7.10 16.39 -21.92
CA TYR A 174 -6.16 16.79 -22.96
C TYR A 174 -5.20 15.63 -23.29
N ASP A 175 -4.88 15.45 -24.57
CA ASP A 175 -3.90 14.47 -25.06
C ASP A 175 -3.08 15.08 -26.19
N SER A 176 -1.79 15.28 -25.95
CA SER A 176 -0.88 16.00 -26.85
C SER A 176 -0.73 15.33 -28.24
N VAL A 177 -1.12 14.07 -28.39
CA VAL A 177 -1.06 13.34 -29.67
C VAL A 177 -2.37 13.44 -30.46
N ASN A 178 -3.51 13.46 -29.77
CA ASN A 178 -4.83 13.43 -30.40
C ASN A 178 -5.41 14.84 -30.62
N GLU A 179 -5.14 15.77 -29.72
CA GLU A 179 -5.54 17.17 -29.81
C GLU A 179 -4.40 18.04 -30.34
N GLN A 180 -3.83 17.65 -31.49
CA GLN A 180 -2.67 18.29 -32.12
C GLN A 180 -2.70 19.82 -31.96
N PHE A 181 -1.54 20.38 -31.61
CA PHE A 181 -1.31 21.82 -31.63
C PHE A 181 -1.50 22.34 -33.07
N ASN A 182 -2.71 22.80 -33.40
CA ASN A 182 -3.12 23.32 -34.72
C ASN A 182 -2.56 22.59 -35.95
N SER A 183 -3.17 21.47 -36.37
CA SER A 183 -3.08 20.84 -37.71
C SER A 183 -1.71 20.58 -38.36
N GLU A 184 -0.59 20.98 -37.75
CA GLU A 184 0.76 20.78 -38.26
C GLU A 184 1.70 20.36 -37.13
N TYR A 185 2.54 19.38 -37.47
CA TYR A 185 3.62 18.85 -36.67
C TYR A 185 4.71 19.91 -36.50
N GLN A 186 5.09 20.27 -35.28
CA GLN A 186 6.12 21.29 -35.02
C GLN A 186 7.10 20.82 -33.93
N GLU A 187 8.39 20.83 -34.30
CA GLU A 187 9.54 20.58 -33.42
C GLU A 187 9.73 21.76 -32.44
N GLY A 188 10.27 21.47 -31.25
CA GLY A 188 10.61 22.50 -30.26
C GLY A 188 9.96 22.32 -28.89
N LEU A 189 9.83 23.43 -28.16
CA LEU A 189 9.29 23.45 -26.80
C LEU A 189 7.78 23.68 -26.80
N HIS A 190 7.03 22.67 -26.40
CA HIS A 190 5.58 22.72 -26.30
C HIS A 190 5.19 23.15 -24.89
N VAL A 191 4.38 24.20 -24.78
CA VAL A 191 3.88 24.71 -23.50
C VAL A 191 2.37 24.77 -23.56
N VAL A 192 1.70 24.15 -22.58
CA VAL A 192 0.25 24.20 -22.43
C VAL A 192 -0.08 24.64 -21.02
N ILE A 193 -1.09 25.51 -20.91
CA ILE A 193 -1.59 26.00 -19.64
C ILE A 193 -3.06 25.66 -19.51
N TRP A 194 -3.42 25.22 -18.32
CA TRP A 194 -4.80 24.94 -17.95
C TRP A 194 -5.25 25.82 -16.79
N ASN A 195 -6.55 26.10 -16.79
CA ASN A 195 -7.26 26.55 -15.62
C ASN A 195 -7.29 25.44 -14.56
N PRO A 196 -7.47 25.79 -13.27
CA PRO A 196 -7.61 24.80 -12.20
C PRO A 196 -8.74 23.79 -12.41
N ASP A 197 -9.69 24.03 -13.31
CA ASP A 197 -10.82 23.14 -13.64
C ASP A 197 -10.53 22.14 -14.76
N GLY A 198 -9.34 22.19 -15.37
CA GLY A 198 -8.90 21.31 -16.46
C GLY A 198 -9.18 21.84 -17.87
N THR A 199 -9.81 23.02 -18.01
CA THR A 199 -9.97 23.65 -19.33
C THR A 199 -8.65 24.26 -19.81
N VAL A 200 -8.32 24.08 -21.10
CA VAL A 200 -7.14 24.72 -21.72
C VAL A 200 -7.31 26.23 -21.63
N TYR A 201 -6.35 26.90 -20.99
CA TYR A 201 -6.28 28.35 -20.89
C TYR A 201 -5.56 28.93 -22.10
N ASP A 202 -4.39 28.37 -22.43
CA ASP A 202 -3.57 28.80 -23.56
C ASP A 202 -2.55 27.72 -23.92
N TYR A 203 -2.00 27.75 -25.14
CA TYR A 203 -0.91 26.87 -25.54
C TYR A 203 0.00 27.56 -26.56
N GLY A 204 1.26 27.16 -26.60
CA GLY A 204 2.25 27.68 -27.53
C GLY A 204 3.32 26.65 -27.85
N ILE A 205 3.82 26.69 -29.07
CA ILE A 205 5.01 25.95 -29.49
C ILE A 205 6.10 26.97 -29.79
N PHE A 206 7.26 26.76 -29.20
CA PHE A 206 8.39 27.67 -29.29
C PHE A 206 9.55 26.97 -29.98
N ASP A 207 9.82 27.40 -31.21
CA ASP A 207 11.01 27.01 -31.95
C ASP A 207 12.24 27.66 -31.33
N THR A 208 13.18 26.83 -30.94
CA THR A 208 14.36 27.18 -30.19
C THR A 208 15.60 27.45 -31.04
N GLU A 209 15.54 27.14 -32.34
CA GLU A 209 16.57 27.48 -33.32
C GLU A 209 16.54 28.97 -33.70
N SER A 210 15.36 29.59 -33.67
CA SER A 210 15.16 31.03 -33.96
C SER A 210 15.76 31.97 -32.90
N GLY A 211 16.06 31.46 -31.70
CA GLY A 211 16.77 32.15 -30.63
C GLY A 211 15.96 33.13 -29.77
N VAL A 212 14.64 33.29 -29.97
CA VAL A 212 13.81 34.25 -29.22
C VAL A 212 13.00 33.55 -28.12
N MET A 213 13.59 33.37 -26.93
CA MET A 213 12.96 32.72 -25.76
C MET A 213 12.21 33.66 -24.81
N ASP A 214 12.29 34.98 -25.02
CA ASP A 214 11.57 35.98 -24.22
C ASP A 214 10.06 35.75 -24.24
N HIS A 215 9.55 35.16 -25.33
CA HIS A 215 8.15 34.82 -25.45
C HIS A 215 7.73 33.71 -24.50
N VAL A 216 8.57 32.71 -24.20
CA VAL A 216 8.23 31.64 -23.24
C VAL A 216 8.11 32.20 -21.82
N HIS A 217 9.07 33.03 -21.42
CA HIS A 217 9.02 33.73 -20.14
C HIS A 217 7.75 34.56 -20.06
N ASN A 218 7.51 35.46 -21.02
CA ASN A 218 6.31 36.28 -21.03
C ASN A 218 5.00 35.47 -21.09
N PHE A 219 5.02 34.32 -21.75
CA PHE A 219 3.88 33.41 -21.83
C PHE A 219 3.56 32.87 -20.43
N VAL A 220 4.52 32.22 -19.78
CA VAL A 220 4.34 31.61 -18.45
C VAL A 220 3.99 32.64 -17.36
N TYR A 221 4.57 33.84 -17.39
CA TYR A 221 4.38 34.84 -16.32
C TYR A 221 3.07 35.65 -16.41
N LYS A 222 2.44 35.77 -17.58
CA LYS A 222 1.25 36.63 -17.77
C LYS A 222 -0.08 36.00 -17.30
N MET A 223 -0.05 34.78 -16.78
CA MET A 223 -1.26 33.92 -16.68
C MET A 223 -1.96 33.94 -15.32
N GLY A 224 -1.39 34.66 -14.34
CA GLY A 224 -1.94 34.77 -12.98
C GLY A 224 -1.61 33.55 -12.09
N ILE A 225 -1.87 33.68 -10.78
CA ILE A 225 -1.57 32.66 -9.76
C ILE A 225 -2.59 31.51 -9.84
N GLY A 226 -2.12 30.27 -9.65
CA GLY A 226 -2.95 29.07 -9.53
C GLY A 226 -3.23 28.32 -10.83
N LYS A 227 -2.62 28.72 -11.96
CA LYS A 227 -2.72 27.98 -13.23
C LYS A 227 -1.78 26.78 -13.22
N ILE A 228 -2.09 25.77 -14.03
CA ILE A 228 -1.22 24.60 -14.24
C ILE A 228 -0.48 24.80 -15.56
N VAL A 229 0.84 24.68 -15.54
CA VAL A 229 1.71 24.78 -16.72
C VAL A 229 2.36 23.44 -16.95
N ALA A 230 2.26 22.89 -18.16
CA ALA A 230 3.07 21.77 -18.62
C ALA A 230 3.95 22.20 -19.77
N ILE A 231 5.18 21.69 -19.75
CA ILE A 231 6.23 21.96 -20.72
C ILE A 231 6.75 20.59 -21.18
N ALA A 232 6.89 20.39 -22.48
CA ALA A 232 7.46 19.17 -23.04
C ALA A 232 8.29 19.49 -24.30
N ILE A 233 9.37 18.73 -24.51
CA ILE A 233 10.16 18.81 -25.74
C ILE A 233 9.63 17.79 -26.75
N HIS A 234 9.45 18.26 -27.99
CA HIS A 234 9.12 17.43 -29.13
C HIS A 234 10.24 17.45 -30.17
N GLU A 235 10.81 16.28 -30.45
CA GLU A 235 11.98 16.00 -31.30
C GLU A 235 13.31 16.55 -30.79
N ASP A 236 13.47 17.85 -30.86
CA ASP A 236 14.70 18.54 -30.47
C ASP A 236 14.33 19.91 -29.91
N ILE A 237 15.12 20.35 -28.94
CA ILE A 237 15.13 21.72 -28.46
C ILE A 237 16.40 22.45 -28.96
N GLY A 238 17.28 21.78 -29.70
CA GLY A 238 18.53 22.34 -30.18
C GLY A 238 19.62 22.40 -29.12
N LEU A 239 20.75 23.02 -29.47
CA LEU A 239 21.87 23.21 -28.54
C LEU A 239 21.60 24.41 -27.62
N PRO A 240 21.93 24.34 -26.32
CA PRO A 240 21.80 25.46 -25.41
C PRO A 240 22.48 26.73 -25.92
N LEU A 241 21.73 27.82 -26.04
CA LEU A 241 22.22 29.16 -26.41
C LEU A 241 22.14 30.12 -25.23
N ALA A 242 22.98 31.17 -25.22
CA ALA A 242 22.91 32.22 -24.20
C ALA A 242 21.55 32.93 -24.16
N SER A 243 20.82 32.94 -25.27
CA SER A 243 19.47 33.51 -25.38
C SER A 243 18.39 32.66 -24.68
N TRP A 244 18.71 31.48 -24.16
CA TRP A 244 17.74 30.63 -23.43
C TRP A 244 17.61 30.97 -21.95
N GLU A 245 18.37 31.93 -21.44
CA GLU A 245 18.31 32.33 -20.04
C GLU A 245 16.88 32.69 -19.54
N PRO A 246 16.02 33.38 -20.33
CA PRO A 246 14.62 33.62 -19.94
C PRO A 246 13.79 32.34 -19.78
N LEU A 247 14.06 31.30 -20.57
CA LEU A 247 13.43 29.98 -20.48
C LEU A 247 13.85 29.28 -19.18
N TYR A 248 15.15 29.22 -18.89
CA TYR A 248 15.65 28.60 -17.66
C TYR A 248 15.03 29.26 -16.44
N GLN A 249 15.03 30.59 -16.38
CA GLN A 249 14.42 31.34 -15.28
C GLN A 249 12.92 31.07 -15.15
N ALA A 250 12.19 30.89 -16.26
CA ALA A 250 10.76 30.59 -16.22
C ALA A 250 10.48 29.23 -15.56
N ILE A 251 11.25 28.19 -15.91
CA ILE A 251 11.06 26.85 -15.34
C ILE A 251 11.62 26.76 -13.91
N GLU A 252 12.77 27.37 -13.64
CA GLU A 252 13.39 27.39 -12.30
C GLU A 252 12.51 28.12 -11.28
N ASN A 253 11.89 29.22 -11.68
CA ASN A 253 10.93 29.92 -10.83
C ASN A 253 9.61 29.15 -10.66
N LEU A 254 9.35 28.13 -11.49
CA LEU A 254 8.26 27.17 -11.24
C LEU A 254 8.72 25.97 -10.39
N GLY A 255 9.99 25.92 -10.00
CA GLY A 255 10.60 24.88 -9.18
C GLY A 255 11.37 23.82 -9.95
N GLY A 256 11.52 23.94 -11.27
CA GLY A 256 12.35 23.01 -12.04
C GLY A 256 13.83 23.15 -11.72
N THR A 257 14.54 22.04 -11.78
CA THR A 257 15.94 21.89 -11.39
C THR A 257 16.80 21.23 -12.47
N GLN A 258 16.17 20.60 -13.47
CA GLN A 258 16.85 19.79 -14.49
C GLN A 258 16.92 20.47 -15.86
N ILE A 259 16.15 21.52 -16.13
CA ILE A 259 16.11 22.15 -17.48
C ILE A 259 17.51 22.56 -17.98
N ARG A 260 18.40 23.05 -17.11
CA ARG A 260 19.77 23.45 -17.51
C ARG A 260 20.65 22.27 -17.95
N ASN A 261 20.27 21.05 -17.58
CA ASN A 261 20.99 19.83 -17.94
C ASN A 261 20.55 19.26 -19.30
N VAL A 262 19.42 19.74 -19.85
CA VAL A 262 18.87 19.30 -21.13
C VAL A 262 19.79 19.73 -22.28
N GLN A 263 20.06 18.82 -23.20
CA GLN A 263 20.84 19.07 -24.42
C GLN A 263 20.00 18.77 -25.65
N ALA A 264 20.56 19.01 -26.84
CA ALA A 264 19.94 18.65 -28.10
C ALA A 264 19.46 17.19 -28.06
N LYS A 265 18.20 16.96 -28.43
CA LYS A 265 17.50 15.68 -28.48
C LYS A 265 17.26 14.98 -27.15
N ASP A 266 17.61 15.59 -26.01
CA ASP A 266 17.24 15.04 -24.72
C ASP A 266 15.71 15.17 -24.53
N PRO A 267 14.99 14.09 -24.16
CA PRO A 267 13.59 14.19 -23.82
C PRO A 267 13.44 14.93 -22.49
N TYR A 268 12.52 15.89 -22.44
CA TYR A 268 12.22 16.64 -21.22
C TYR A 268 10.73 16.93 -21.12
N ALA A 269 10.20 16.79 -19.92
CA ALA A 269 8.89 17.31 -19.55
C ALA A 269 8.87 17.80 -18.11
N PHE A 270 8.09 18.84 -17.88
CA PHE A 270 7.96 19.56 -16.63
C PHE A 270 6.55 20.06 -16.40
N VAL A 271 6.07 20.00 -15.17
CA VAL A 271 4.74 20.47 -14.78
C VAL A 271 4.81 21.22 -13.46
N ALA A 272 4.11 22.35 -13.36
CA ALA A 272 4.01 23.12 -12.12
C ALA A 272 2.73 23.94 -12.01
N ILE A 273 2.46 24.44 -10.80
CA ILE A 273 1.40 25.43 -10.51
C ILE A 273 2.03 26.82 -10.36
N THR A 274 1.49 27.81 -11.07
CA THR A 274 1.97 29.21 -10.97
C THR A 274 1.71 29.79 -9.58
N GLY A 275 2.72 30.44 -8.99
CA GLY A 275 2.60 31.18 -7.73
C GLY A 275 2.69 30.36 -6.43
N ASN A 276 3.03 29.06 -6.49
CA ASN A 276 3.25 28.23 -5.30
C ASN A 276 4.74 27.86 -5.14
N MET A 277 5.54 28.82 -4.65
CA MET A 277 7.01 28.72 -4.65
C MET A 277 7.62 27.82 -3.57
N ASN A 278 6.85 27.29 -2.60
CA ASN A 278 7.45 26.74 -1.36
C ASN A 278 6.98 25.35 -0.88
N LYS A 279 6.16 24.59 -1.62
CA LYS A 279 5.84 23.20 -1.22
C LYS A 279 5.49 22.32 -2.44
N GLY A 280 6.41 21.44 -2.86
CA GLY A 280 6.14 20.19 -3.59
C GLY A 280 5.15 20.25 -4.77
N GLY A 281 5.01 21.41 -5.42
CA GLY A 281 3.93 21.70 -6.36
C GLY A 281 4.24 21.40 -7.82
N HIS A 282 5.36 20.72 -8.09
CA HIS A 282 5.88 20.47 -9.43
C HIS A 282 6.36 19.03 -9.59
N THR A 283 6.53 18.61 -10.83
CA THR A 283 7.17 17.34 -11.19
C THR A 283 7.96 17.51 -12.46
N GLU A 284 9.16 16.93 -12.47
CA GLU A 284 10.15 17.09 -13.51
C GLU A 284 10.75 15.73 -13.88
N THR A 285 11.13 15.55 -15.14
CA THR A 285 11.69 14.30 -15.66
C THR A 285 13.18 14.15 -15.31
N GLU A 286 13.61 12.97 -14.86
CA GLU A 286 15.03 12.59 -14.78
C GLU A 286 15.61 12.38 -16.19
N ILE A 287 16.67 13.10 -16.54
CA ILE A 287 17.35 12.97 -17.85
C ILE A 287 18.26 11.75 -17.84
N LYS A 288 17.86 10.65 -18.51
CA LYS A 288 18.68 9.42 -18.65
C LYS A 288 19.18 9.25 -20.08
N ARG A 289 20.49 9.48 -20.30
CA ARG A 289 21.11 9.50 -21.65
C ARG A 289 21.40 8.15 -22.29
N ARG A 290 21.14 7.02 -21.61
CA ARG A 290 21.35 5.66 -22.16
C ARG A 290 20.41 4.66 -21.51
N ASP A 291 19.33 4.33 -22.21
CA ASP A 291 18.80 2.97 -22.18
C ASP A 291 18.15 2.68 -23.53
N ARG A 292 18.85 1.91 -24.36
CA ARG A 292 18.39 1.54 -25.72
C ARG A 292 17.33 0.43 -25.72
N GLN A 293 16.85 -0.01 -24.56
CA GLN A 293 16.08 -1.26 -24.46
C GLN A 293 14.84 -1.20 -23.55
N ALA A 294 14.49 -0.06 -22.99
CA ALA A 294 13.32 0.05 -22.11
C ALA A 294 12.26 0.98 -22.72
N GLU A 295 11.43 0.40 -23.58
CA GLU A 295 10.10 0.93 -23.88
C GLU A 295 9.26 0.77 -22.60
N ARG A 296 9.39 1.70 -21.65
CA ARG A 296 8.57 1.73 -20.44
C ARG A 296 7.83 3.06 -20.41
N GLU A 297 6.51 3.00 -20.54
CA GLU A 297 5.63 4.09 -20.12
C GLU A 297 5.91 4.36 -18.64
N ARG A 298 6.62 5.45 -18.33
CA ARG A 298 6.94 5.80 -16.94
C ARG A 298 5.83 6.74 -16.44
N ILE A 299 4.78 6.16 -15.88
CA ILE A 299 3.66 6.92 -15.33
C ILE A 299 4.13 7.70 -14.10
N SER A 300 4.19 9.03 -14.16
CA SER A 300 4.44 9.88 -13.00
C SER A 300 3.15 10.63 -12.66
N CYS A 301 2.57 10.31 -11.50
CA CYS A 301 1.31 10.86 -11.03
C CYS A 301 1.58 11.97 -10.01
N THR A 302 1.26 13.23 -10.33
CA THR A 302 1.41 14.33 -9.37
C THR A 302 0.06 14.91 -8.99
N SER A 303 -0.34 14.72 -7.72
CA SER A 303 -1.61 15.23 -7.19
C SER A 303 -1.48 16.70 -6.79
N LEU A 304 -1.85 17.62 -7.67
CA LEU A 304 -1.59 19.06 -7.50
C LEU A 304 -2.88 19.90 -7.42
N ILE A 305 -3.65 19.79 -6.32
CA ILE A 305 -4.97 20.42 -6.03
C ILE A 305 -6.15 19.46 -6.34
N LYS A 306 -7.40 19.83 -5.99
CA LYS A 306 -8.65 19.03 -6.08
C LYS A 306 -8.91 18.32 -7.43
N LEU A 307 -8.14 18.63 -8.47
CA LEU A 307 -8.00 17.84 -9.69
C LEU A 307 -6.65 17.13 -9.66
N ARG A 308 -6.69 15.80 -9.48
CA ARG A 308 -5.50 14.95 -9.68
C ARG A 308 -5.26 14.84 -11.17
N ILE A 309 -4.24 15.53 -11.67
CA ILE A 309 -3.77 15.46 -13.05
C ILE A 309 -2.70 14.38 -13.13
N TYR A 310 -2.80 13.50 -14.12
CA TYR A 310 -1.91 12.35 -14.29
C TYR A 310 -1.13 12.54 -15.59
N PHE A 311 0.20 12.57 -15.52
CA PHE A 311 1.05 12.67 -16.70
C PHE A 311 1.50 11.26 -17.10
N LEU A 312 0.91 10.74 -18.18
CA LEU A 312 1.37 9.49 -18.78
C LEU A 312 2.57 9.80 -19.69
N HIS A 313 3.78 9.47 -19.24
CA HIS A 313 4.99 9.60 -20.05
C HIS A 313 5.10 8.42 -21.00
N SER A 314 5.17 8.68 -22.30
CA SER A 314 5.62 7.70 -23.29
C SER A 314 6.82 8.28 -24.03
N VAL A 315 7.93 7.54 -23.99
CA VAL A 315 9.06 7.67 -24.93
C VAL A 315 8.89 6.49 -25.88
N THR A 316 8.92 6.71 -27.20
CA THR A 316 8.91 5.58 -28.14
C THR A 316 10.15 5.59 -29.05
N VAL A 317 10.63 4.36 -29.22
CA VAL A 317 11.86 3.81 -29.81
C VAL A 317 11.89 4.05 -31.34
N PRO A 318 13.06 4.08 -32.00
CA PRO A 318 13.32 4.93 -33.15
C PRO A 318 12.56 4.51 -34.41
N SER A 319 11.78 5.44 -34.95
CA SER A 319 11.70 5.62 -36.40
C SER A 319 12.84 6.57 -36.82
N GLY A 320 14.09 6.12 -36.69
CA GLY A 320 15.29 6.93 -36.94
C GLY A 320 15.85 7.69 -35.72
N SER A 321 15.93 9.02 -35.77
CA SER A 321 16.71 9.87 -34.83
C SER A 321 15.87 10.88 -34.03
N LYS A 322 14.56 10.65 -33.91
CA LYS A 322 13.56 11.58 -33.33
C LYS A 322 13.10 11.10 -31.94
N TYR A 323 13.01 12.00 -30.95
CA TYR A 323 12.53 11.73 -29.59
C TYR A 323 11.31 12.60 -29.26
N SER A 324 10.19 12.03 -28.83
CA SER A 324 9.03 12.85 -28.42
C SER A 324 8.52 12.41 -27.05
N VAL A 325 8.03 13.38 -26.28
CA VAL A 325 7.33 13.13 -25.03
C VAL A 325 5.83 13.29 -25.27
N ARG A 326 5.06 12.22 -25.07
CA ARG A 326 3.60 12.33 -24.95
C ARG A 326 3.24 12.74 -23.53
N PHE A 327 2.25 13.62 -23.39
CA PHE A 327 1.60 13.87 -22.11
C PHE A 327 0.09 13.92 -22.26
N ARG A 328 -0.59 13.55 -21.17
CA ARG A 328 -2.05 13.62 -21.04
C ARG A 328 -2.39 14.39 -19.77
N VAL A 329 -3.55 15.02 -19.74
CA VAL A 329 -4.10 15.65 -18.52
C VAL A 329 -5.39 14.93 -18.19
N LEU A 330 -5.56 14.58 -16.92
CA LEU A 330 -6.73 13.86 -16.43
C LEU A 330 -7.50 14.67 -15.39
N ALA A 331 -8.83 14.71 -15.50
CA ALA A 331 -9.73 15.25 -14.50
C ALA A 331 -10.25 14.13 -13.59
N ARG A 332 -9.79 14.08 -12.33
CA ARG A 332 -10.10 13.00 -11.36
C ARG A 332 -11.58 12.54 -11.32
N ARG A 333 -12.55 13.48 -11.33
CA ARG A 333 -13.99 13.16 -11.26
C ARG A 333 -14.51 12.42 -12.50
N LEU A 334 -13.86 12.64 -13.64
CA LEU A 334 -14.17 12.02 -14.91
C LEU A 334 -13.26 10.80 -15.15
N ALA A 335 -12.04 10.80 -14.58
CA ALA A 335 -11.02 9.78 -14.83
C ALA A 335 -11.23 8.51 -14.01
N PHE A 336 -11.73 8.67 -12.80
CA PHE A 336 -12.08 7.57 -11.92
C PHE A 336 -13.54 7.75 -11.55
N PRO A 337 -14.45 6.84 -11.95
CA PRO A 337 -15.85 6.96 -11.58
C PRO A 337 -15.95 7.03 -10.05
N LEU A 338 -16.72 8.00 -9.55
CA LEU A 338 -16.98 8.10 -8.13
C LEU A 338 -17.76 6.84 -7.72
N VAL A 339 -17.11 5.95 -6.97
CA VAL A 339 -17.76 4.76 -6.45
C VAL A 339 -18.73 5.21 -5.37
N THR A 340 -20.01 4.90 -5.55
CA THR A 340 -21.00 5.07 -4.49
C THR A 340 -21.16 3.73 -3.80
N VAL A 341 -20.95 3.74 -2.49
CA VAL A 341 -20.97 2.54 -1.64
C VAL A 341 -22.10 2.64 -0.62
N LEU A 342 -22.48 1.50 -0.06
CA LEU A 342 -23.58 1.38 0.90
C LEU A 342 -23.27 2.06 2.23
N ASP A 343 -22.00 2.09 2.62
CA ASP A 343 -21.54 2.64 3.88
C ASP A 343 -20.73 3.91 3.64
N ASP A 344 -20.72 4.81 4.63
CA ASP A 344 -19.83 5.96 4.61
C ASP A 344 -18.40 5.51 4.93
N ILE A 345 -17.51 5.54 3.94
CA ILE A 345 -16.12 5.10 4.11
C ILE A 345 -15.15 6.20 3.71
N TYR A 346 -14.41 6.69 4.70
CA TYR A 346 -13.42 7.76 4.56
C TYR A 346 -12.08 7.21 4.02
N GLY A 347 -11.38 8.01 3.20
CA GLY A 347 -10.03 7.70 2.73
C GLY A 347 -9.92 6.86 1.44
N TRP A 348 -11.00 6.72 0.69
CA TRP A 348 -11.02 5.97 -0.57
C TRP A 348 -10.39 6.76 -1.72
N ALA A 349 -9.52 6.08 -2.47
CA ALA A 349 -9.06 6.53 -3.78
C ALA A 349 -9.62 5.55 -4.83
N PRO A 350 -10.60 5.96 -5.66
CA PRO A 350 -11.08 5.10 -6.74
C PRO A 350 -9.93 4.84 -7.72
N GLY A 351 -9.79 3.58 -8.14
CA GLY A 351 -8.87 3.14 -9.18
C GLY A 351 -9.57 2.96 -10.52
N GLU A 352 -8.84 2.47 -11.52
CA GLU A 352 -9.41 2.11 -12.81
C GLU A 352 -10.24 0.82 -12.71
N PHE A 353 -11.39 0.78 -13.40
CA PHE A 353 -12.27 -0.38 -13.41
C PHE A 353 -12.16 -1.07 -14.76
N ARG A 354 -11.47 -2.21 -14.83
CA ARG A 354 -11.34 -2.95 -16.11
C ARG A 354 -12.68 -3.44 -16.68
N TYR A 355 -13.65 -3.71 -15.80
CA TYR A 355 -14.95 -4.27 -16.14
C TYR A 355 -16.09 -3.48 -15.49
N SER A 356 -17.31 -3.63 -16.00
CA SER A 356 -18.49 -3.12 -15.32
C SER A 356 -18.75 -3.92 -14.05
N HIS A 357 -19.10 -3.23 -12.96
CA HIS A 357 -19.48 -3.84 -11.70
C HIS A 357 -20.92 -3.45 -11.38
N PHE A 358 -21.77 -4.46 -11.22
CA PHE A 358 -23.19 -4.24 -11.01
C PHE A 358 -23.47 -3.70 -9.60
N GLY A 359 -24.42 -2.78 -9.48
CA GLY A 359 -24.70 -2.10 -8.21
C GLY A 359 -26.19 -2.00 -7.88
N HIS A 360 -27.00 -2.97 -8.32
CA HIS A 360 -28.43 -3.01 -7.98
C HIS A 360 -28.86 -4.34 -7.31
N VAL A 361 -30.01 -4.27 -6.64
CA VAL A 361 -30.74 -5.45 -6.16
C VAL A 361 -31.77 -5.82 -7.23
N THR A 362 -31.70 -7.03 -7.76
CA THR A 362 -32.59 -7.49 -8.85
C THR A 362 -33.47 -8.62 -8.34
N TYR A 363 -34.80 -8.54 -8.53
CA TYR A 363 -35.76 -9.55 -8.09
C TYR A 363 -35.63 -9.98 -6.60
N GLY A 364 -35.16 -9.09 -5.73
CA GLY A 364 -34.93 -9.38 -4.30
C GLY A 364 -33.60 -10.05 -3.97
N VAL A 365 -32.74 -10.31 -4.97
CA VAL A 365 -31.38 -10.80 -4.81
C VAL A 365 -30.42 -9.61 -4.81
N ASP A 366 -29.57 -9.51 -3.79
CA ASP A 366 -28.57 -8.46 -3.68
C ASP A 366 -27.32 -8.79 -4.50
N GLU A 367 -27.33 -8.36 -5.76
CA GLU A 367 -26.27 -8.56 -6.76
C GLU A 367 -25.24 -7.42 -6.76
N ARG A 368 -25.30 -6.50 -5.79
CA ARG A 368 -24.38 -5.36 -5.71
C ARG A 368 -22.97 -5.86 -5.42
N ALA A 369 -22.03 -5.49 -6.29
CA ALA A 369 -20.65 -5.92 -6.17
C ALA A 369 -20.05 -5.50 -4.82
N GLU A 370 -19.33 -6.43 -4.21
CA GLU A 370 -18.54 -6.18 -3.02
C GLU A 370 -17.34 -5.31 -3.34
N VAL A 371 -17.00 -4.41 -2.42
CA VAL A 371 -15.85 -3.52 -2.55
C VAL A 371 -15.02 -3.57 -1.28
N GLY A 372 -13.79 -4.10 -1.41
CA GLY A 372 -12.83 -4.22 -0.32
C GLY A 372 -11.91 -3.00 -0.22
N LEU A 373 -11.73 -2.50 1.00
CA LEU A 373 -10.73 -1.49 1.32
C LEU A 373 -9.43 -2.18 1.72
N LEU A 374 -8.38 -2.00 0.92
CA LEU A 374 -7.10 -2.67 1.13
C LEU A 374 -6.16 -1.90 2.07
N SER A 375 -6.22 -0.56 2.09
CA SER A 375 -5.23 0.23 2.82
C SER A 375 -5.44 0.21 4.33
N ARG A 376 -4.38 -0.08 5.07
CA ARG A 376 -4.31 0.08 6.53
C ARG A 376 -3.12 0.96 6.90
N ASN A 377 -3.12 1.49 8.11
CA ASN A 377 -2.02 2.32 8.60
C ASN A 377 -0.90 1.48 9.23
N ILE A 378 -1.16 0.21 9.52
CA ILE A 378 -0.15 -0.76 9.93
C ILE A 378 0.04 -1.74 8.78
N ARG A 379 1.29 -2.00 8.40
CA ARG A 379 1.65 -2.92 7.32
C ARG A 379 2.67 -3.95 7.81
N ILE A 380 2.48 -5.20 7.38
CA ILE A 380 3.48 -6.27 7.46
C ILE A 380 3.75 -6.73 6.03
N GLU A 381 5.00 -6.64 5.60
CA GLU A 381 5.43 -6.94 4.25
C GLU A 381 6.58 -7.93 4.24
N GLY A 382 6.52 -8.94 3.38
CA GLY A 382 7.65 -9.82 3.08
C GLY A 382 8.47 -9.29 1.90
N GLU A 383 9.80 -9.32 2.04
CA GLU A 383 10.70 -9.09 0.91
C GLU A 383 10.51 -10.17 -0.15
N VAL A 384 10.41 -9.76 -1.41
CA VAL A 384 10.30 -10.60 -2.59
C VAL A 384 11.47 -10.30 -3.50
N GLN A 385 12.09 -11.34 -4.06
CA GLN A 385 13.23 -11.17 -4.97
C GLN A 385 12.75 -10.85 -6.40
N GLU A 386 13.58 -10.12 -7.16
CA GLU A 386 13.31 -9.85 -8.59
C GLU A 386 13.25 -11.12 -9.44
N THR A 387 14.01 -12.15 -9.05
CA THR A 387 14.06 -13.46 -9.69
C THR A 387 13.70 -14.54 -8.68
N CYS A 388 12.89 -15.53 -9.07
CA CYS A 388 12.52 -16.59 -8.14
C CYS A 388 13.66 -17.55 -7.80
N TYR A 389 13.51 -18.21 -6.65
CA TYR A 389 14.46 -19.16 -6.13
C TYR A 389 14.50 -20.44 -6.98
N SER A 390 15.69 -21.04 -7.07
CA SER A 390 15.90 -22.34 -7.71
C SER A 390 16.93 -23.16 -6.92
N ASN A 391 16.97 -23.00 -5.60
CA ASN A 391 17.96 -23.68 -4.76
C ASN A 391 17.72 -25.20 -4.67
N ASN A 392 16.49 -25.64 -4.95
CA ASN A 392 16.10 -27.05 -5.02
C ASN A 392 15.03 -27.26 -6.11
N ALA A 393 14.67 -28.54 -6.35
CA ALA A 393 13.72 -28.91 -7.39
C ALA A 393 12.32 -28.34 -7.18
N ASP A 394 11.85 -28.25 -5.92
CA ASP A 394 10.53 -27.72 -5.60
C ASP A 394 10.48 -26.21 -5.87
N GLU A 395 11.49 -25.45 -5.43
CA GLU A 395 11.60 -24.02 -5.72
C GLU A 395 11.72 -23.75 -7.22
N ALA A 396 12.50 -24.55 -7.95
CA ALA A 396 12.61 -24.44 -9.41
C ALA A 396 11.26 -24.71 -10.11
N TYR A 397 10.49 -25.69 -9.63
CA TYR A 397 9.13 -25.96 -10.11
C TYR A 397 8.18 -24.79 -9.82
N LEU A 398 8.18 -24.26 -8.59
CA LEU A 398 7.37 -23.11 -8.19
C LEU A 398 7.69 -21.87 -9.03
N CYS A 399 8.98 -21.60 -9.26
CA CYS A 399 9.42 -20.49 -10.11
C CYS A 399 8.91 -20.66 -11.55
N THR A 400 8.92 -21.88 -12.09
CA THR A 400 8.35 -22.16 -13.42
C THR A 400 6.82 -22.01 -13.43
N ARG A 401 6.15 -22.39 -12.34
CA ARG A 401 4.68 -22.44 -12.25
C ARG A 401 4.03 -21.08 -12.01
N PHE A 402 4.67 -20.24 -11.21
CA PHE A 402 4.13 -18.94 -10.81
C PHE A 402 4.85 -17.77 -11.49
N GLU A 403 6.01 -18.02 -12.12
CA GLU A 403 6.83 -17.00 -12.79
C GLU A 403 7.18 -15.80 -11.87
N MET A 404 7.22 -16.06 -10.57
CA MET A 404 7.50 -15.07 -9.53
C MET A 404 8.05 -15.74 -8.27
N ASP A 405 8.67 -14.95 -7.40
CA ASP A 405 9.08 -15.42 -6.08
C ASP A 405 7.86 -15.59 -5.16
N THR A 406 7.63 -16.83 -4.72
CA THR A 406 6.53 -17.22 -3.84
C THR A 406 6.98 -17.49 -2.41
N PHE A 407 8.12 -16.94 -1.98
CA PHE A 407 8.65 -17.07 -0.63
C PHE A 407 8.49 -15.74 0.11
N GLY A 408 7.30 -15.48 0.64
CA GLY A 408 6.98 -14.27 1.41
C GLY A 408 7.30 -14.38 2.90
N GLY A 409 6.87 -13.39 3.68
CA GLY A 409 6.89 -13.47 5.14
C GLY A 409 5.66 -14.19 5.71
N HIS A 410 5.56 -14.37 7.02
CA HIS A 410 4.35 -14.94 7.64
C HIS A 410 4.18 -14.55 9.11
N VAL A 411 2.95 -14.70 9.63
CA VAL A 411 2.66 -14.54 11.06
C VAL A 411 2.20 -15.89 11.61
N LYS A 412 2.84 -16.37 12.68
CA LYS A 412 2.50 -17.65 13.30
C LYS A 412 2.38 -17.50 14.81
N VAL A 413 1.22 -17.86 15.34
CA VAL A 413 0.94 -18.00 16.77
C VAL A 413 0.98 -19.49 17.07
N ILE A 414 1.79 -19.91 18.04
CA ILE A 414 1.85 -21.32 18.45
C ILE A 414 1.13 -21.54 19.79
N ARG A 415 1.03 -22.80 20.21
CA ARG A 415 0.51 -23.20 21.53
C ARG A 415 0.99 -22.29 22.66
N GLY A 416 0.05 -21.79 23.46
CA GLY A 416 0.31 -20.90 24.59
C GLY A 416 0.58 -19.44 24.24
N GLY A 417 0.63 -19.09 22.95
CA GLY A 417 0.71 -17.71 22.47
C GLY A 417 -0.65 -17.02 22.50
N PHE A 418 -0.62 -15.69 22.60
CA PHE A 418 -1.79 -14.83 22.52
C PHE A 418 -1.66 -13.82 21.39
N ALA A 419 -2.66 -13.72 20.51
CA ALA A 419 -2.67 -12.70 19.46
C ALA A 419 -4.04 -12.05 19.23
N ARG A 420 -3.99 -10.73 19.07
CA ARG A 420 -5.06 -9.91 18.51
C ARG A 420 -4.45 -9.03 17.43
N VAL A 421 -4.83 -9.30 16.18
CA VAL A 421 -4.32 -8.56 15.03
C VAL A 421 -5.51 -7.94 14.31
N GLU A 422 -5.59 -6.62 14.39
CA GLU A 422 -6.68 -5.85 13.82
C GLU A 422 -6.23 -4.61 13.04
N GLY A 423 -6.83 -4.43 11.87
CA GLY A 423 -6.58 -3.26 11.04
C GLY A 423 -5.17 -3.25 10.44
N VAL A 424 -4.63 -4.41 10.05
CA VAL A 424 -3.31 -4.57 9.45
C VAL A 424 -3.40 -4.91 7.96
N GLU A 425 -2.55 -4.29 7.16
CA GLU A 425 -2.32 -4.67 5.76
C GLU A 425 -1.17 -5.69 5.71
N LEU A 426 -1.46 -6.89 5.21
CA LEU A 426 -0.50 -7.98 5.06
C LEU A 426 -0.26 -8.17 3.57
N TYR A 427 0.98 -7.96 3.13
CA TYR A 427 1.36 -7.95 1.73
C TYR A 427 2.59 -8.82 1.47
N HIS A 428 2.58 -9.59 0.38
CA HIS A 428 3.68 -10.50 0.05
C HIS A 428 4.03 -11.46 1.19
N LEU A 429 2.98 -12.00 1.83
CA LEU A 429 3.10 -13.00 2.88
C LEU A 429 2.60 -14.37 2.40
N GLY A 430 2.97 -15.42 3.12
CA GLY A 430 2.78 -16.82 2.75
C GLY A 430 3.97 -17.38 1.98
N GLN A 431 4.18 -18.70 2.03
CA GLN A 431 5.19 -19.36 1.21
C GLN A 431 4.65 -20.65 0.59
N GLN A 432 4.77 -20.83 -0.74
CA GLN A 432 4.30 -22.05 -1.41
C GLN A 432 5.20 -23.27 -1.16
N SER A 433 6.49 -23.07 -0.89
CA SER A 433 7.46 -24.16 -0.70
C SER A 433 7.47 -24.73 0.72
N THR A 434 6.79 -24.10 1.67
CA THR A 434 6.90 -24.42 3.10
C THR A 434 5.51 -24.56 3.72
N LEU A 435 5.19 -25.76 4.21
CA LEU A 435 3.93 -25.99 4.92
C LEU A 435 3.88 -25.19 6.23
N GLY A 436 2.73 -24.62 6.55
CA GLY A 436 2.51 -23.91 7.82
C GLY A 436 3.01 -22.45 7.84
N THR A 437 3.41 -21.87 6.71
CA THR A 437 3.79 -20.46 6.59
C THR A 437 2.72 -19.67 5.82
N TYR A 438 1.83 -19.03 6.59
CA TYR A 438 0.67 -18.29 6.09
C TYR A 438 0.67 -16.85 6.61
N PRO A 439 0.08 -15.88 5.91
CA PRO A 439 -0.01 -14.49 6.36
C PRO A 439 -0.48 -14.34 7.80
N LEU A 440 -1.53 -15.08 8.20
CA LEU A 440 -1.98 -15.18 9.59
C LEU A 440 -2.30 -16.64 9.92
N HIS A 441 -1.64 -17.18 10.95
CA HIS A 441 -1.77 -18.60 11.32
C HIS A 441 -1.86 -18.79 12.84
N PHE A 442 -2.99 -19.33 13.30
CA PHE A 442 -3.08 -19.98 14.62
C PHE A 442 -2.71 -21.45 14.46
N HIS A 443 -1.58 -21.86 15.04
CA HIS A 443 -1.01 -23.18 14.87
C HIS A 443 -0.99 -23.96 16.18
N MET A 444 -1.91 -24.92 16.31
CA MET A 444 -2.05 -25.81 17.45
C MET A 444 -2.22 -25.06 18.78
N CYS A 445 -2.99 -23.97 18.77
CA CYS A 445 -3.12 -23.08 19.92
C CYS A 445 -4.06 -23.62 21.03
N ASP A 446 -4.69 -24.78 20.82
CA ASP A 446 -5.74 -25.33 21.68
C ASP A 446 -6.89 -24.29 21.81
N GLU A 447 -7.39 -23.96 23.00
CA GLU A 447 -8.46 -22.95 23.16
C GLU A 447 -7.92 -21.52 23.25
N VAL A 448 -8.44 -20.61 22.42
CA VAL A 448 -7.99 -19.20 22.35
C VAL A 448 -9.10 -18.15 22.54
N PRO A 449 -9.87 -18.18 23.65
CA PRO A 449 -10.97 -17.25 23.85
C PRO A 449 -10.50 -15.79 23.84
N GLY A 450 -11.18 -14.96 23.05
CA GLY A 450 -10.88 -13.54 22.92
C GLY A 450 -9.67 -13.20 22.06
N GLN A 451 -9.02 -14.18 21.43
CA GLN A 451 -7.99 -13.97 20.40
C GLN A 451 -8.64 -13.87 19.02
N TYR A 452 -8.05 -13.06 18.14
CA TYR A 452 -8.69 -12.79 16.85
C TYR A 452 -7.77 -12.23 15.77
N PHE A 453 -8.22 -12.44 14.53
CA PHE A 453 -7.77 -11.73 13.34
C PHE A 453 -8.95 -10.98 12.74
N LYS A 454 -8.97 -9.64 12.89
CA LYS A 454 -10.11 -8.81 12.50
C LYS A 454 -9.74 -7.68 11.57
N ASN A 455 -10.63 -7.33 10.65
CA ASN A 455 -10.50 -6.07 9.91
C ASN A 455 -9.18 -5.89 9.12
N ASN A 456 -8.47 -6.99 8.84
CA ASN A 456 -7.20 -6.98 8.14
C ASN A 456 -7.43 -6.98 6.62
N ALA A 457 -6.45 -6.49 5.87
CA ALA A 457 -6.40 -6.61 4.43
C ALA A 457 -5.19 -7.46 4.06
N ILE A 458 -5.44 -8.66 3.56
CA ILE A 458 -4.40 -9.61 3.12
C ILE A 458 -4.46 -9.62 1.59
N ARG A 459 -3.37 -9.19 0.95
CA ARG A 459 -3.34 -9.13 -0.50
C ARG A 459 -2.04 -9.61 -1.09
N ASP A 460 -2.15 -10.16 -2.30
CA ASP A 460 -1.02 -10.68 -3.07
C ASP A 460 -0.21 -11.68 -2.22
N SER A 461 -0.95 -12.62 -1.63
CA SER A 461 -0.41 -13.64 -0.76
C SER A 461 0.08 -14.84 -1.56
N PHE A 462 1.28 -15.31 -1.24
CA PHE A 462 1.87 -16.50 -1.83
C PHE A 462 1.43 -17.79 -1.14
N SER A 463 0.43 -17.74 -0.27
CA SER A 463 -0.29 -18.91 0.21
C SER A 463 -1.72 -18.53 0.56
N ARG A 464 -2.36 -19.30 1.45
CA ARG A 464 -3.69 -19.04 1.99
C ARG A 464 -3.73 -17.66 2.65
N CYS A 465 -4.91 -17.11 2.91
CA CYS A 465 -5.00 -15.88 3.69
C CYS A 465 -4.83 -16.12 5.20
N ILE A 466 -5.75 -16.90 5.76
CA ILE A 466 -5.85 -17.11 7.21
C ILE A 466 -6.02 -18.60 7.45
N THR A 467 -5.18 -19.15 8.31
CA THR A 467 -5.24 -20.56 8.68
C THR A 467 -5.49 -20.71 10.18
N ILE A 468 -6.43 -21.59 10.51
CA ILE A 468 -6.69 -22.06 11.86
C ILE A 468 -6.38 -23.57 11.85
N HIS A 469 -5.38 -23.98 12.61
CA HIS A 469 -4.95 -25.37 12.69
C HIS A 469 -4.95 -25.79 14.15
N GLY A 470 -5.72 -26.83 14.50
CA GLY A 470 -5.77 -27.39 15.85
C GLY A 470 -6.07 -26.35 16.94
N THR A 471 -6.93 -25.38 16.60
CA THR A 471 -7.21 -24.20 17.42
C THR A 471 -8.72 -23.96 17.50
N ASP A 472 -9.22 -23.80 18.73
CA ASP A 472 -10.63 -23.63 19.05
C ASP A 472 -10.93 -22.21 19.57
N ASN A 473 -12.16 -21.72 19.34
CA ASN A 473 -12.68 -20.47 19.92
C ASN A 473 -11.99 -19.16 19.42
N ALA A 474 -11.31 -19.21 18.27
CA ALA A 474 -10.76 -18.04 17.60
C ALA A 474 -11.84 -17.25 16.86
N THR A 475 -11.67 -15.92 16.74
CA THR A 475 -12.52 -15.09 15.89
C THR A 475 -11.77 -14.59 14.65
N VAL A 476 -12.29 -14.88 13.47
CA VAL A 476 -11.79 -14.37 12.18
C VAL A 476 -12.92 -13.61 11.50
N SER A 477 -12.87 -12.27 11.57
CA SER A 477 -13.99 -11.46 11.06
C SER A 477 -13.59 -10.20 10.32
N ASP A 478 -14.46 -9.77 9.40
CA ASP A 478 -14.29 -8.50 8.71
C ASP A 478 -12.97 -8.38 7.94
N ASN A 479 -12.29 -9.48 7.58
CA ASN A 479 -11.05 -9.41 6.81
C ASN A 479 -11.34 -9.31 5.29
N VAL A 480 -10.43 -8.68 4.54
CA VAL A 480 -10.39 -8.71 3.08
C VAL A 480 -9.20 -9.53 2.62
N CYS A 481 -9.47 -10.44 1.70
CA CYS A 481 -8.52 -11.31 1.03
C CYS A 481 -8.59 -11.06 -0.46
N LEU A 482 -7.49 -10.63 -1.06
CA LEU A 482 -7.39 -10.35 -2.48
C LEU A 482 -6.14 -11.00 -3.07
N ASN A 483 -6.30 -11.80 -4.12
CA ASN A 483 -5.19 -12.47 -4.82
C ASN A 483 -4.34 -13.33 -3.87
N HIS A 484 -4.75 -14.58 -3.70
CA HIS A 484 -4.05 -15.52 -2.82
C HIS A 484 -3.95 -16.90 -3.46
N ILE A 485 -2.89 -17.64 -3.09
CA ILE A 485 -2.58 -18.96 -3.66
C ILE A 485 -3.05 -20.07 -2.70
N GLY A 486 -3.95 -20.93 -3.17
CA GLY A 486 -4.62 -21.94 -2.36
C GLY A 486 -5.82 -21.38 -1.59
N HIS A 487 -6.39 -22.18 -0.69
CA HIS A 487 -7.61 -21.83 0.06
C HIS A 487 -7.53 -20.45 0.74
N GLY A 488 -8.65 -19.70 0.79
CA GLY A 488 -8.67 -18.38 1.42
C GLY A 488 -8.57 -18.46 2.95
N ILE A 489 -9.69 -18.79 3.60
CA ILE A 489 -9.74 -19.08 5.04
C ILE A 489 -9.82 -20.60 5.19
N PHE A 490 -8.90 -21.18 5.95
CA PHE A 490 -8.69 -22.62 6.00
C PHE A 490 -8.66 -23.14 7.44
N LEU A 491 -9.39 -24.23 7.67
CA LEU A 491 -9.29 -25.05 8.86
C LEU A 491 -8.56 -26.34 8.46
N GLU A 492 -7.45 -26.64 9.11
CA GLU A 492 -6.53 -27.68 8.61
C GLU A 492 -7.01 -29.10 8.92
N ASP A 493 -7.40 -29.38 10.17
CA ASP A 493 -7.74 -30.74 10.59
C ASP A 493 -9.24 -31.04 10.59
N SER A 494 -10.08 -30.01 10.40
CA SER A 494 -11.55 -30.06 10.58
C SER A 494 -12.01 -30.50 11.98
N ALA A 495 -11.08 -30.62 12.92
CA ALA A 495 -11.35 -30.94 14.33
C ALA A 495 -11.59 -29.67 15.16
N GLU A 496 -11.29 -28.49 14.59
CA GLU A 496 -11.37 -27.19 15.24
C GLU A 496 -12.83 -26.75 15.50
N ARG A 497 -13.10 -26.26 16.71
CA ARG A 497 -14.45 -26.01 17.23
C ARG A 497 -14.63 -24.57 17.69
N TRP A 498 -15.88 -24.12 17.66
CA TRP A 498 -16.31 -22.83 18.20
C TRP A 498 -15.60 -21.60 17.60
N ASN A 499 -14.89 -21.77 16.49
CA ASN A 499 -14.32 -20.67 15.75
C ASN A 499 -15.43 -19.87 15.08
N ILE A 500 -15.37 -18.54 15.20
CA ILE A 500 -16.32 -17.63 14.58
C ILE A 500 -15.66 -17.05 13.32
N ILE A 501 -16.13 -17.48 12.15
CA ILE A 501 -15.67 -17.00 10.85
C ILE A 501 -16.82 -16.25 10.20
N HIS A 502 -16.77 -14.92 10.16
CA HIS A 502 -17.92 -14.14 9.67
C HIS A 502 -17.53 -12.83 9.01
N ARG A 503 -18.31 -12.41 8.01
CA ARG A 503 -18.13 -11.15 7.26
C ARG A 503 -16.72 -10.98 6.67
N ASN A 504 -16.08 -12.05 6.22
CA ASN A 504 -14.82 -11.93 5.48
C ASN A 504 -15.12 -11.85 3.98
N LEU A 505 -14.40 -11.00 3.25
CA LEU A 505 -14.45 -10.91 1.80
C LEU A 505 -13.23 -11.62 1.22
N VAL A 506 -13.43 -12.71 0.47
CA VAL A 506 -12.35 -13.52 -0.10
C VAL A 506 -12.51 -13.58 -1.61
N ILE A 507 -11.57 -13.00 -2.35
CA ILE A 507 -11.63 -12.84 -3.80
C ILE A 507 -10.25 -13.15 -4.41
N GLY A 508 -10.24 -13.71 -5.61
CA GLY A 508 -9.01 -13.87 -6.40
C GLY A 508 -8.19 -15.10 -6.00
N THR A 509 -8.85 -16.16 -5.52
CA THR A 509 -8.22 -17.46 -5.27
C THR A 509 -7.62 -18.03 -6.54
N VAL A 510 -6.35 -18.43 -6.50
CA VAL A 510 -5.71 -19.23 -7.56
C VAL A 510 -5.20 -20.56 -6.99
N HIS A 511 -5.09 -21.59 -7.83
CA HIS A 511 -4.58 -22.89 -7.43
C HIS A 511 -3.15 -22.81 -6.90
N GLY A 512 -2.88 -23.55 -5.82
CA GLY A 512 -1.59 -23.66 -5.15
C GLY A 512 -1.05 -25.08 -5.13
N THR A 513 0.04 -25.30 -4.40
CA THR A 513 0.76 -26.59 -4.39
C THR A 513 0.92 -27.20 -3.00
N ILE A 514 0.63 -26.44 -1.93
CA ILE A 514 0.90 -26.81 -0.54
C ILE A 514 0.12 -28.08 -0.14
N LEU A 515 -1.20 -28.09 -0.33
CA LEU A 515 -2.05 -29.26 -0.11
C LEU A 515 -2.59 -29.80 -1.43
N LEU A 516 -2.99 -31.06 -1.46
CA LEU A 516 -3.60 -31.68 -2.65
C LEU A 516 -4.85 -30.91 -3.09
N SER A 517 -5.68 -30.48 -2.15
CA SER A 517 -6.89 -29.70 -2.43
C SER A 517 -6.62 -28.27 -2.96
N ASP A 518 -5.38 -27.76 -2.87
CA ASP A 518 -5.03 -26.49 -3.51
C ASP A 518 -4.77 -26.64 -5.02
N ARG A 519 -4.44 -27.85 -5.47
CA ARG A 519 -3.91 -28.12 -6.81
C ARG A 519 -5.00 -28.10 -7.87
N LYS A 520 -4.60 -27.97 -9.12
CA LYS A 520 -5.49 -28.32 -10.23
C LYS A 520 -5.59 -29.83 -10.36
N SER A 521 -6.72 -30.30 -10.89
CA SER A 521 -6.96 -31.73 -11.12
C SER A 521 -5.93 -32.39 -12.03
N ASP A 522 -5.35 -31.67 -12.99
CA ASP A 522 -4.31 -32.14 -13.89
C ASP A 522 -2.89 -32.14 -13.28
N GLU A 523 -2.71 -31.51 -12.13
CA GLU A 523 -1.48 -31.51 -11.32
C GLU A 523 -1.51 -32.61 -10.23
N CYS A 524 -2.62 -33.34 -10.12
CA CYS A 524 -2.78 -34.47 -9.21
C CYS A 524 -2.34 -35.78 -9.86
N ALA A 525 -1.58 -36.59 -9.12
CA ALA A 525 -1.10 -37.90 -9.60
C ALA A 525 -2.27 -38.88 -9.86
N ASP A 526 -3.39 -38.68 -9.16
CA ASP A 526 -4.66 -39.36 -9.39
C ASP A 526 -5.76 -38.27 -9.47
N PRO A 527 -6.31 -37.99 -10.66
CA PRO A 527 -7.33 -36.95 -10.85
C PRO A 527 -8.64 -37.21 -10.10
N ASP A 528 -8.95 -38.47 -9.76
CA ASP A 528 -10.19 -38.84 -9.06
C ASP A 528 -10.07 -38.69 -7.53
N HIS A 529 -8.85 -38.45 -7.03
CA HIS A 529 -8.54 -38.29 -5.61
C HIS A 529 -7.87 -36.93 -5.30
N CYS A 530 -8.09 -35.96 -6.21
CA CYS A 530 -7.87 -34.54 -6.04
C CYS A 530 -9.19 -33.90 -5.55
#